data_AF-A0A952JAJ0-F1
#
_entry.id   AF-A0A952JAJ0-F1
#
_cell.length_a   1.000
_cell.length_b   1.000
_cell.length_c   1.000
_cell.angle_alpha   90.00
_cell.angle_beta   90.00
_cell.angle_gamma   90.00
#
_symmetry.space_group_name_H-M   'P 1'
#
loop_
_entity.id
_entity.type
_entity.pdbx_description
1 polymer ?
#
loop_
_entity_poly.entity_id
_entity_poly.type
_entity_poly.pdbx_seq_one_letter_code
_entity_poly.pdbx_strand_id
1 'polypeptide(L)'
;MMEKLEQYNEKSSVYLAYLGGYQTIWANHVFNPSSKLQTFNKGKKNIELAVKNAPDNFEIRYIRFSVQKNAPAFLGYNNHLKEDKDFLVKNKKNINSDFVQKNIETLLK
;
A
#
# COMPACT_ATOMS: atom_id res chain seq x y z
N MET A 1 1.99 2.63 17.21
CA MET A 1 2.36 2.93 15.81
C MET A 1 1.17 3.47 15.02
N MET A 2 0.03 2.75 14.98
CA MET A 2 -1.17 3.26 14.29
C MET A 2 -1.63 4.62 14.80
N GLU A 3 -1.72 4.79 16.12
CA GLU A 3 -2.12 6.06 16.74
C GLU A 3 -1.23 7.24 16.33
N LYS A 4 0.08 6.99 16.17
CA LYS A 4 1.01 8.01 15.66
C LYS A 4 0.72 8.35 14.20
N LEU A 5 0.46 7.36 13.34
CA LEU A 5 0.12 7.60 11.93
C LEU A 5 -1.22 8.33 11.79
N GLU A 6 -2.19 8.06 12.66
CA GLU A 6 -3.48 8.75 12.66
C GLU A 6 -3.36 10.23 13.07
N GLN A 7 -2.45 10.58 13.98
CA GLN A 7 -2.15 11.97 14.35
C GLN A 7 -1.50 12.81 13.24
N TYR A 8 -0.78 12.20 12.29
CA TYR A 8 -0.09 12.90 11.19
C TYR A 8 -0.84 12.81 9.85
N ASN A 9 -2.09 12.32 9.85
CA ASN A 9 -2.84 12.04 8.62
C ASN A 9 -3.08 13.27 7.71
N GLU A 10 -3.02 14.49 8.28
CA GLU A 10 -3.26 15.74 7.55
C GLU A 10 -2.03 16.24 6.77
N LYS A 11 -0.82 15.71 7.02
CA LYS A 11 0.43 16.35 6.54
C LYS A 11 1.14 15.64 5.38
N SER A 12 0.84 14.38 5.07
CA SER A 12 1.45 13.72 3.90
C SER A 12 0.65 12.53 3.39
N SER A 13 0.42 12.49 2.08
CA SER A 13 -0.15 11.32 1.37
C SER A 13 0.63 10.04 1.65
N VAL A 14 1.93 10.13 1.95
CA VAL A 14 2.77 8.99 2.33
C VAL A 14 2.31 8.39 3.67
N TYR A 15 2.02 9.21 4.69
CA TYR A 15 1.48 8.71 5.97
C TYR A 15 0.16 7.99 5.79
N LEU A 16 -0.71 8.54 4.92
CA LEU A 16 -2.00 7.92 4.61
C LEU A 16 -1.83 6.56 3.92
N ALA A 17 -0.87 6.43 3.00
CA ALA A 17 -0.53 5.15 2.39
C ALA A 17 -0.04 4.13 3.42
N TYR A 18 0.85 4.55 4.33
CA TYR A 18 1.34 3.68 5.41
C TYR A 18 0.25 3.25 6.38
N LEU A 19 -0.63 4.18 6.77
CA LEU A 19 -1.79 3.86 7.58
C LEU A 19 -2.68 2.82 6.88
N GLY A 20 -2.93 3.01 5.59
CA GLY A 20 -3.71 2.08 4.79
C GLY A 20 -3.07 0.71 4.70
N GLY A 21 -1.77 0.64 4.41
CA GLY A 21 -0.98 -0.59 4.40
C GLY A 21 -1.06 -1.33 5.74
N TYR A 22 -0.84 -0.61 6.85
CA TYR A 22 -0.94 -1.20 8.19
C TYR A 22 -2.34 -1.75 8.47
N GLN A 23 -3.42 -1.03 8.11
CA GLN A 23 -4.80 -1.50 8.29
C GLN A 23 -5.07 -2.79 7.50
N THR A 24 -4.55 -2.90 6.27
CA THR A 24 -4.69 -4.15 5.49
C THR A 24 -3.95 -5.33 6.11
N ILE A 25 -2.79 -5.09 6.73
CA ILE A 25 -2.06 -6.12 7.49
C ILE A 25 -2.82 -6.47 8.78
N TRP A 26 -3.30 -5.47 9.51
CA TRP A 26 -4.03 -5.64 10.76
C TRP A 26 -5.31 -6.47 10.58
N ALA A 27 -5.95 -6.36 9.41
CA ALA A 27 -7.10 -7.19 9.07
C ALA A 27 -6.82 -8.70 9.23
N ASN A 28 -5.56 -9.16 9.06
CA ASN A 28 -5.19 -10.57 9.30
C ASN A 28 -5.18 -10.99 10.77
N HIS A 29 -5.13 -10.03 11.70
CA HIS A 29 -5.14 -10.26 13.14
C HIS A 29 -6.52 -10.05 13.78
N VAL A 30 -7.53 -9.69 12.98
CA VAL A 30 -8.92 -9.53 13.45
C VAL A 30 -9.67 -10.87 13.36
N PHE A 31 -10.28 -11.29 14.46
CA PHE A 31 -10.98 -12.58 14.56
C PHE A 31 -12.30 -12.64 13.76
N ASN A 32 -13.09 -11.57 13.78
CA ASN A 32 -14.41 -11.54 13.15
C ASN A 32 -14.29 -11.25 11.64
N PRO A 33 -14.85 -12.10 10.74
CA PRO A 33 -14.79 -11.90 9.29
C PRO A 33 -15.32 -10.54 8.81
N SER A 34 -16.42 -10.05 9.41
CA SER A 34 -16.99 -8.75 9.06
C SER A 34 -16.03 -7.61 9.42
N SER A 35 -15.51 -7.61 10.64
CA SER A 35 -14.52 -6.63 11.09
C SER A 35 -13.22 -6.71 10.29
N LYS A 36 -12.80 -7.91 9.87
CA LYS A 36 -11.64 -8.10 8.97
C LYS A 36 -11.86 -7.42 7.63
N LEU A 37 -13.02 -7.65 7.00
CA LEU A 37 -13.38 -7.03 5.72
C LEU A 37 -13.48 -5.50 5.84
N GLN A 38 -14.12 -5.00 6.90
CA GLN A 38 -14.20 -3.55 7.16
C GLN A 38 -12.82 -2.93 7.35
N THR A 39 -11.94 -3.58 8.13
CA THR A 39 -10.57 -3.11 8.36
C THR A 39 -9.77 -3.08 7.06
N PHE A 40 -9.86 -4.13 6.25
CA PHE A 40 -9.23 -4.18 4.94
C PHE A 40 -9.74 -3.06 4.02
N ASN A 41 -11.06 -2.84 3.97
CA ASN A 41 -11.67 -1.80 3.16
C ASN A 41 -11.28 -0.38 3.61
N LYS A 42 -11.12 -0.14 4.92
CA LYS A 42 -10.57 1.11 5.46
C LYS A 42 -9.15 1.32 4.95
N GLY A 43 -8.32 0.27 5.01
CA GLY A 43 -6.94 0.31 4.49
C GLY A 43 -6.87 0.60 3.00
N LYS A 44 -7.64 -0.15 2.19
CA LYS A 44 -7.80 0.06 0.75
C LYS A 44 -8.19 1.50 0.43
N LYS A 45 -9.19 2.06 1.11
CA LYS A 45 -9.65 3.45 0.89
C LYS A 45 -8.53 4.46 1.14
N ASN A 46 -7.75 4.27 2.20
CA ASN A 46 -6.63 5.16 2.52
C ASN A 46 -5.50 5.08 1.48
N ILE A 47 -5.16 3.88 1.00
CA ILE A 47 -4.17 3.69 -0.07
C ILE A 47 -4.62 4.36 -1.36
N GLU A 48 -5.87 4.16 -1.80
CA GLU A 48 -6.37 4.78 -3.03
C GLU A 48 -6.43 6.31 -2.92
N LEU A 49 -6.79 6.84 -1.76
CA LEU A 49 -6.76 8.29 -1.52
C LEU A 49 -5.33 8.83 -1.56
N ALA A 50 -4.36 8.11 -1.00
CA ALA A 50 -2.96 8.48 -1.06
C ALA A 50 -2.43 8.52 -2.50
N VAL A 51 -2.79 7.52 -3.33
CA VAL A 51 -2.44 7.50 -4.76
C VAL A 51 -3.10 8.66 -5.48
N LYS A 52 -4.37 8.94 -5.23
CA LYS A 52 -5.06 10.09 -5.83
C LYS A 52 -4.38 11.42 -5.50
N ASN A 53 -3.89 11.58 -4.28
CA ASN A 53 -3.27 12.82 -3.82
C ASN A 53 -1.82 12.99 -4.29
N ALA A 54 -1.09 11.89 -4.52
CA ALA A 54 0.30 11.93 -4.94
C ALA A 54 0.62 10.74 -5.88
N PRO A 55 0.09 10.75 -7.12
CA PRO A 55 0.10 9.59 -8.02
C PRO A 55 1.50 9.18 -8.50
N ASP A 56 2.44 10.12 -8.54
CA ASP A 56 3.82 9.91 -8.97
C ASP A 56 4.77 9.60 -7.79
N ASN A 57 4.26 9.53 -6.56
CA ASN A 57 5.08 9.17 -5.42
C ASN A 57 5.37 7.67 -5.44
N PHE A 58 6.64 7.32 -5.58
CA PHE A 58 7.08 5.93 -5.69
C PHE A 58 6.66 5.05 -4.51
N GLU A 59 6.82 5.55 -3.29
CA GLU A 59 6.57 4.81 -2.05
C GLU A 59 5.09 4.46 -1.90
N ILE A 60 4.21 5.40 -2.26
CA ILE A 60 2.75 5.18 -2.25
C ILE A 60 2.38 4.09 -3.27
N ARG A 61 2.92 4.16 -4.49
CA ARG A 61 2.70 3.16 -5.55
C ARG A 61 3.23 1.78 -5.14
N TYR A 62 4.38 1.74 -4.46
CA TYR A 62 4.96 0.53 -3.92
C TYR A 62 4.07 -0.12 -2.85
N ILE A 63 3.52 0.66 -1.93
CA ILE A 63 2.57 0.18 -0.92
C ILE A 63 1.31 -0.40 -1.59
N ARG A 64 0.72 0.33 -2.55
CA ARG A 64 -0.47 -0.17 -3.27
C ARG A 64 -0.18 -1.48 -4.00
N PHE A 65 0.93 -1.55 -4.73
CA PHE A 65 1.34 -2.78 -5.42
C PHE A 65 1.50 -3.96 -4.47
N SER A 66 2.20 -3.75 -3.34
CA SER A 66 2.43 -4.78 -2.34
C SER A 66 1.13 -5.32 -1.76
N VAL A 67 0.20 -4.44 -1.39
CA VAL A 67 -1.08 -4.86 -0.83
C VAL A 67 -1.93 -5.58 -1.88
N GLN A 68 -2.03 -5.04 -3.10
CA GLN A 68 -2.79 -5.69 -4.17
C GLN A 68 -2.24 -7.08 -4.54
N LYS A 69 -0.91 -7.25 -4.57
CA LYS A 69 -0.27 -8.52 -4.93
C LYS A 69 -0.50 -9.61 -3.87
N ASN A 70 -0.59 -9.21 -2.60
CA ASN A 70 -0.75 -10.13 -1.48
C ASN A 70 -2.22 -10.28 -1.01
N ALA A 71 -3.15 -9.49 -1.54
CA ALA A 71 -4.55 -9.59 -1.20
C ALA A 71 -5.19 -10.86 -1.81
N PRO A 72 -6.08 -11.55 -1.08
CA PRO A 72 -6.87 -12.66 -1.65
C PRO A 72 -7.65 -12.22 -2.89
N ALA A 73 -7.59 -13.02 -3.97
CA ALA A 73 -8.18 -12.67 -5.26
C ALA A 73 -9.69 -12.36 -5.19
N PHE A 74 -10.44 -13.03 -4.31
CA PHE A 74 -11.87 -12.81 -4.14
C PHE A 74 -12.24 -11.41 -3.59
N LEU A 75 -11.27 -10.66 -3.04
CA LEU A 75 -11.49 -9.28 -2.60
C LEU A 75 -11.43 -8.26 -3.75
N GLY A 76 -11.04 -8.69 -4.96
CA GLY A 76 -11.01 -7.84 -6.15
C GLY A 76 -10.11 -6.60 -6.00
N TYR A 77 -9.06 -6.68 -5.19
CA TYR A 77 -8.09 -5.59 -5.02
C TYR A 77 -6.82 -5.86 -5.83
N ASN A 78 -6.96 -5.94 -7.13
CA ASN A 78 -5.88 -6.26 -8.07
C ASN A 78 -5.93 -5.46 -9.38
N ASN A 79 -6.87 -4.52 -9.51
CA ASN A 79 -7.15 -3.78 -10.74
C ASN A 79 -5.96 -2.95 -11.24
N HIS A 80 -5.07 -2.52 -10.35
CA HIS A 80 -3.93 -1.66 -10.70
C HIS A 80 -2.58 -2.39 -10.61
N LEU A 81 -2.57 -3.72 -10.52
CA LEU A 81 -1.33 -4.49 -10.40
C LEU A 81 -0.36 -4.22 -11.55
N LYS A 82 -0.86 -4.25 -12.79
CA LYS A 82 -0.05 -4.01 -13.98
C LYS A 82 0.48 -2.58 -14.00
N GLU A 83 -0.40 -1.62 -13.76
CA GLU A 83 -0.08 -0.19 -13.74
C GLU A 83 1.03 0.12 -12.73
N ASP A 84 0.89 -0.38 -11.49
CA ASP A 84 1.89 -0.17 -10.45
C ASP A 84 3.19 -0.90 -10.75
N LYS A 85 3.14 -2.13 -11.27
CA LYS A 85 4.34 -2.87 -11.66
C LYS A 85 5.15 -2.09 -12.70
N ASP A 86 4.50 -1.62 -13.76
CA ASP A 86 5.14 -0.89 -14.85
C ASP A 86 5.74 0.44 -14.34
N PHE A 87 5.01 1.15 -13.48
CA PHE A 87 5.50 2.36 -12.82
C PHE A 87 6.75 2.09 -11.97
N LEU A 88 6.74 1.03 -11.14
CA LEU A 88 7.85 0.69 -10.25
C LEU A 88 9.09 0.27 -11.04
N VAL A 89 8.93 -0.56 -12.08
CA VAL A 89 10.04 -0.97 -12.95
C VAL A 89 10.68 0.23 -13.65
N LYS A 90 9.87 1.16 -14.14
CA LYS A 90 10.35 2.37 -14.82
C LYS A 90 11.16 3.27 -13.88
N ASN A 91 10.72 3.40 -12.62
CA ASN A 91 11.25 4.41 -11.69
C ASN A 91 12.22 3.86 -10.63
N LYS A 92 12.42 2.53 -10.51
CA LYS A 92 13.25 1.93 -9.45
C LYS A 92 14.69 2.43 -9.39
N LYS A 93 15.25 2.89 -10.52
CA LYS A 93 16.63 3.40 -10.61
C LYS A 93 16.84 4.73 -9.89
N ASN A 94 15.76 5.44 -9.56
CA ASN A 94 15.82 6.74 -8.89
C ASN A 94 15.91 6.59 -7.36
N ILE A 95 15.97 5.37 -6.83
CA ILE A 95 16.08 5.08 -5.40
C ILE A 95 17.52 4.75 -5.06
N ASN A 96 18.14 5.56 -4.21
CA ASN A 96 19.56 5.41 -3.85
C ASN A 96 19.83 4.33 -2.78
N SER A 97 18.79 3.71 -2.21
CA SER A 97 18.95 2.69 -1.17
C SER A 97 18.95 1.28 -1.74
N ASP A 98 20.08 0.59 -1.63
CA ASP A 98 20.25 -0.81 -2.05
C ASP A 98 19.25 -1.75 -1.36
N PHE A 99 19.00 -1.52 -0.07
CA PHE A 99 18.02 -2.29 0.70
C PHE A 99 16.61 -2.18 0.11
N VAL A 100 16.19 -0.95 -0.22
CA VAL A 100 14.88 -0.70 -0.81
C VAL A 100 14.81 -1.30 -2.22
N GLN A 101 15.86 -1.16 -3.03
CA GLN A 101 15.93 -1.79 -4.35
C GLN A 101 15.76 -3.32 -4.28
N LYS A 102 16.44 -3.98 -3.35
CA LYS A 102 16.36 -5.44 -3.18
C LYS A 102 14.94 -5.90 -2.79
N ASN A 103 14.26 -5.15 -1.92
CA ASN A 103 12.87 -5.43 -1.54
C ASN A 103 11.93 -5.26 -2.73
N ILE A 104 12.11 -4.20 -3.54
CA ILE A 104 11.35 -3.99 -4.77
C ILE A 104 11.56 -5.16 -5.74
N GLU A 105 12.80 -5.60 -5.94
CA GLU A 105 13.08 -6.73 -6.85
C GLU A 105 12.44 -8.04 -6.39
N THR A 106 12.45 -8.29 -5.08
CA THR A 106 11.75 -9.45 -4.50
C THR A 106 10.24 -9.37 -4.74
N LEU A 107 9.66 -8.17 -4.62
CA LEU A 107 8.24 -7.96 -4.86
C LEU A 107 7.85 -8.00 -6.34
N LEU A 108 8.77 -7.69 -7.27
CA LEU A 108 8.52 -7.67 -8.71
C LEU A 108 8.66 -9.05 -9.39
N LYS A 109 9.39 -9.99 -8.76
CA LYS A 109 9.44 -11.42 -9.16
C LYS A 109 8.06 -12.05 -9.02
#